data_AF-A0A2W5TDM4-F1
#
_entry.id   AF-A0A2W5TDM4-F1
#
_cell.length_a   1.000
_cell.length_b   1.000
_cell.length_c   1.000
_cell.angle_alpha   90.00
_cell.angle_beta   90.00
_cell.angle_gamma   90.00
#
_symmetry.space_group_name_H-M   'P 1'
#
loop_
_entity.id
_entity.type
_entity.pdbx_description
1 polymer ?
#
loop_
_entity_poly.entity_id
_entity_poly.type
_entity_poly.pdbx_seq_one_letter_code
_entity_poly.pdbx_strand_id
1 'polypeptide(L)'
;MRTILLVGAVFFAACGVSEAELNESNDVTAEEAGELGTSTRSYVTFRHDLYRRCAWPRCGGLFVRDINRASTREEYVLGWDFSQSGLSEEVQADVASAAGGELIVYGKLGHTQSNGFRSFVVTSVWRGMPGVAFADTDTFYKVEEKAIRCITAPCPTMEATKLHTTQKTLLNDVDVSRAARTLVDTNWLTYRVTDGEALVAGAVVNGAQVGAGTEKVLAASQVFVKLPDMTRSCGRPLIPSCPAGQTVIWARDANRCMMPAGCGGGGACTAQVPTCDDGYELMSWTGGRFACTQYACDPTFLID
;
A
#
# COMPACT_ATOMS: atom_id res chain seq x y z
N MET A 1 23.78 -74.38 -40.28
CA MET A 1 24.29 -74.17 -38.91
C MET A 1 24.24 -72.69 -38.59
N ARG A 2 23.23 -72.22 -37.87
CA ARG A 2 23.19 -70.86 -37.32
C ARG A 2 22.49 -70.89 -35.97
N THR A 3 23.25 -70.44 -35.00
CA THR A 3 23.07 -70.54 -33.55
C THR A 3 22.02 -69.56 -33.06
N ILE A 4 21.11 -70.04 -32.20
CA ILE A 4 20.14 -69.26 -31.44
C ILE A 4 20.87 -68.60 -30.27
N LEU A 5 20.72 -67.29 -30.08
CA LEU A 5 21.30 -66.53 -28.97
C LEU A 5 20.15 -65.95 -28.12
N LEU A 6 20.13 -66.36 -26.85
CA LEU A 6 19.16 -66.00 -25.82
C LEU A 6 19.42 -64.61 -25.22
N VAL A 7 18.32 -63.88 -25.04
CA VAL A 7 17.85 -63.18 -23.82
C VAL A 7 18.89 -62.52 -22.90
N GLY A 8 18.66 -61.22 -22.68
CA GLY A 8 19.15 -60.48 -21.51
C GLY A 8 18.40 -59.15 -21.37
N ALA A 9 17.18 -59.18 -20.83
CA ALA A 9 16.43 -57.97 -20.47
C ALA A 9 16.89 -57.49 -19.09
N VAL A 10 17.56 -56.35 -19.04
CA VAL A 10 17.97 -55.67 -17.80
C VAL A 10 16.88 -54.66 -17.43
N PHE A 11 16.17 -54.93 -16.34
CA PHE A 11 15.28 -53.96 -15.71
C PHE A 11 16.12 -52.99 -14.87
N PHE A 12 16.20 -51.73 -15.32
CA PHE A 12 16.67 -50.63 -14.46
C PHE A 12 15.52 -50.20 -13.54
N ALA A 13 15.72 -50.34 -12.24
CA ALA A 13 14.87 -49.77 -11.22
C ALA A 13 15.02 -48.24 -11.24
N ALA A 14 13.95 -47.54 -11.65
CA ALA A 14 13.84 -46.10 -11.54
C ALA A 14 13.59 -45.72 -10.07
N CYS A 15 14.53 -45.02 -9.44
CA CYS A 15 14.26 -44.29 -8.22
C CYS A 15 13.41 -43.07 -8.57
N GLY A 16 12.10 -43.18 -8.36
CA GLY A 16 11.19 -42.05 -8.40
C GLY A 16 11.55 -41.07 -7.29
N VAL A 17 12.03 -39.89 -7.68
CA VAL A 17 12.05 -38.72 -6.82
C VAL A 17 10.61 -38.34 -6.55
N SER A 18 10.24 -38.37 -5.28
CA SER A 18 8.95 -37.91 -4.79
C SER A 18 8.82 -36.43 -5.12
N GLU A 19 7.86 -36.08 -5.96
CA GLU A 19 7.34 -34.72 -6.03
C GLU A 19 6.87 -34.37 -4.61
N ALA A 20 7.58 -33.45 -3.96
CA ALA A 20 7.04 -32.76 -2.82
C ALA A 20 5.90 -31.90 -3.36
N GLU A 21 4.69 -32.46 -3.36
CA GLU A 21 3.46 -31.70 -3.46
C GLU A 21 3.53 -30.64 -2.36
N LEU A 22 3.81 -29.40 -2.77
CA LEU A 22 3.51 -28.21 -1.99
C LEU A 22 2.00 -28.21 -1.85
N ASN A 23 1.57 -28.86 -0.79
CA ASN A 23 0.21 -28.93 -0.29
C ASN A 23 -0.36 -27.51 -0.37
N GLU A 24 -1.28 -27.28 -1.33
CA GLU A 24 -2.23 -26.17 -1.30
C GLU A 24 -2.95 -26.31 0.02
N SER A 25 -2.43 -25.62 1.02
CA SER A 25 -2.96 -25.62 2.36
C SER A 25 -4.40 -25.17 2.29
N ASN A 26 -5.29 -26.11 2.59
CA ASN A 26 -6.69 -25.94 2.96
C ASN A 26 -7.08 -24.48 3.15
N ASP A 27 -7.98 -24.04 2.27
CA ASP A 27 -8.83 -22.88 2.42
C ASP A 27 -9.70 -23.08 3.68
N VAL A 28 -9.08 -22.91 4.85
CA VAL A 28 -9.79 -22.68 6.09
C VAL A 28 -10.37 -21.29 5.94
N THR A 29 -11.68 -21.23 5.75
CA THR A 29 -12.49 -20.02 5.70
C THR A 29 -12.21 -19.17 6.93
N ALA A 30 -11.25 -18.26 6.82
CA ALA A 30 -10.95 -17.24 7.80
C ALA A 30 -12.01 -16.13 7.77
N GLU A 31 -13.29 -16.51 7.85
CA GLU A 31 -14.46 -15.61 7.89
C GLU A 31 -14.75 -15.05 9.29
N GLU A 32 -13.96 -15.38 10.32
CA GLU A 32 -14.29 -15.01 11.70
C GLU A 32 -13.38 -13.94 12.32
N ALA A 33 -12.95 -12.93 11.56
CA ALA A 33 -12.82 -11.62 12.20
C ALA A 33 -14.26 -11.14 12.49
N GLY A 34 -14.68 -11.04 13.76
CA GLY A 34 -16.06 -10.69 14.11
C GLY A 34 -16.59 -9.45 13.38
N GLU A 35 -17.88 -9.43 13.03
CA GLU A 35 -18.54 -8.32 12.34
C GLU A 35 -18.32 -6.97 13.07
N LEU A 36 -18.33 -5.86 12.33
CA LEU A 36 -18.24 -4.52 12.89
C LEU A 36 -19.21 -4.35 14.07
N GLY A 37 -18.66 -4.02 15.24
CA GLY A 37 -19.43 -3.94 16.47
C GLY A 37 -18.82 -2.97 17.48
N THR A 38 -19.36 -2.97 18.71
CA THR A 38 -18.88 -2.10 19.80
C THR A 38 -17.64 -2.65 20.51
N SER A 39 -17.40 -3.96 20.41
CA SER A 39 -16.25 -4.67 20.99
C SER A 39 -15.17 -4.99 19.96
N THR A 40 -15.53 -5.13 18.70
CA THR A 40 -14.63 -5.57 17.62
C THR A 40 -14.25 -4.40 16.75
N ARG A 41 -12.94 -4.23 16.50
CA ARG A 41 -12.45 -3.22 15.55
C ARG A 41 -12.36 -3.81 14.16
N SER A 42 -12.64 -2.99 13.17
CA SER A 42 -12.62 -3.37 11.77
C SER A 42 -12.08 -2.25 10.90
N TYR A 43 -11.59 -2.60 9.71
CA TYR A 43 -11.25 -1.67 8.64
C TYR A 43 -12.50 -1.44 7.80
N VAL A 44 -12.87 -0.18 7.66
CA VAL A 44 -14.07 0.23 6.93
C VAL A 44 -13.72 1.25 5.86
N THR A 45 -14.48 1.21 4.77
CA THR A 45 -14.66 2.35 3.87
C THR A 45 -15.95 3.08 4.24
N PHE A 46 -16.19 4.25 3.66
CA PHE A 46 -17.37 5.03 3.96
C PHE A 46 -17.88 5.84 2.76
N ARG A 47 -19.13 6.28 2.87
CA ARG A 47 -19.73 7.31 2.01
C ARG A 47 -20.57 8.26 2.85
N HIS A 48 -20.62 9.53 2.45
CA HIS A 48 -21.47 10.54 3.09
C HIS A 48 -22.96 10.26 2.82
N ASP A 49 -23.83 10.55 3.80
CA ASP A 49 -25.28 10.54 3.62
C ASP A 49 -25.75 11.83 2.91
N LEU A 50 -25.65 11.83 1.57
CA LEU A 50 -26.03 12.98 0.73
C LEU A 50 -27.52 13.03 0.37
N TYR A 51 -28.29 11.97 0.65
CA TYR A 51 -29.62 11.77 0.07
C TYR A 51 -30.78 12.20 0.98
N ARG A 52 -30.53 12.44 2.27
CA ARG A 52 -31.58 12.92 3.17
C ARG A 52 -31.79 14.42 2.98
N ARG A 53 -32.90 14.78 2.34
CA ARG A 53 -33.38 16.16 2.13
C ARG A 53 -33.81 16.84 3.43
N CYS A 54 -32.92 16.99 4.40
CA CYS A 54 -33.28 17.65 5.64
C CYS A 54 -32.23 18.67 6.06
N ALA A 55 -32.69 19.62 6.87
CA ALA A 55 -31.95 20.84 7.15
C ALA A 55 -30.69 20.53 7.95
N TRP A 56 -29.52 20.87 7.39
CA TRP A 56 -28.24 20.92 8.10
C TRP A 56 -28.38 21.78 9.37
N PRO A 57 -27.86 21.38 10.54
CA PRO A 57 -26.93 20.27 10.82
C PRO A 57 -27.63 18.96 11.26
N ARG A 58 -28.95 18.82 11.09
CA ARG A 58 -29.69 17.61 11.52
C ARG A 58 -29.60 16.45 10.52
N CYS A 59 -28.99 16.69 9.35
CA CYS A 59 -28.83 15.72 8.28
C CYS A 59 -27.39 15.73 7.78
N GLY A 60 -26.84 14.54 7.67
CA GLY A 60 -25.41 14.26 7.58
C GLY A 60 -25.16 12.87 8.16
N GLY A 61 -23.91 12.56 8.46
CA GLY A 61 -23.50 11.23 8.87
C GLY A 61 -22.93 10.42 7.71
N LEU A 62 -22.57 9.19 8.03
CA LEU A 62 -21.76 8.35 7.19
C LEU A 62 -22.37 6.95 7.18
N PHE A 63 -22.32 6.31 6.02
CA PHE A 63 -22.52 4.88 5.91
C PHE A 63 -21.14 4.23 5.87
N VAL A 64 -20.82 3.42 6.87
CA VAL A 64 -19.56 2.67 6.94
C VAL A 64 -19.79 1.24 6.49
N ARG A 65 -18.79 0.68 5.81
CA ARG A 65 -18.84 -0.68 5.27
C ARG A 65 -17.52 -1.38 5.52
N ASP A 66 -17.56 -2.60 6.05
CA ASP A 66 -16.38 -3.43 6.19
C ASP A 66 -15.77 -3.75 4.82
N ILE A 67 -14.44 -3.64 4.72
CA ILE A 67 -13.72 -4.07 3.52
C ILE A 67 -13.52 -5.59 3.51
N ASN A 68 -13.29 -6.20 2.33
CA ASN A 68 -13.04 -7.64 2.17
C ASN A 68 -14.08 -8.61 2.73
N ARG A 69 -15.27 -8.15 3.13
CA ARG A 69 -16.36 -9.02 3.58
C ARG A 69 -17.34 -9.27 2.46
N ALA A 70 -17.90 -10.48 2.43
CA ALA A 70 -18.99 -10.82 1.52
C ALA A 70 -20.27 -10.00 1.81
N SER A 71 -20.46 -9.60 3.07
CA SER A 71 -21.58 -8.75 3.47
C SER A 71 -21.40 -7.34 2.92
N THR A 72 -22.38 -6.88 2.15
CA THR A 72 -22.46 -5.51 1.64
C THR A 72 -23.22 -4.58 2.58
N ARG A 73 -23.53 -5.04 3.80
CA ARG A 73 -24.29 -4.26 4.78
C ARG A 73 -23.50 -3.02 5.18
N GLU A 74 -24.17 -1.88 5.10
CA GLU A 74 -23.67 -0.61 5.60
C GLU A 74 -24.30 -0.29 6.95
N GLU A 75 -23.51 0.28 7.85
CA GLU A 75 -23.96 0.78 9.14
C GLU A 75 -23.96 2.30 9.14
N TYR A 76 -25.06 2.90 9.60
CA TYR A 76 -25.15 4.35 9.70
C TYR A 76 -24.50 4.86 10.99
N VAL A 77 -23.64 5.86 10.87
CA VAL A 77 -23.02 6.56 12.00
C VAL A 77 -23.19 8.07 11.86
N LEU A 78 -23.26 8.79 12.98
CA LEU A 78 -23.38 10.26 12.98
C LEU A 78 -22.14 10.96 12.43
N GLY A 79 -20.98 10.32 12.56
CA GLY A 79 -19.70 10.89 12.19
C GLY A 79 -18.54 10.14 12.86
N TRP A 80 -17.35 10.71 12.70
CA TRP A 80 -16.12 10.23 13.30
C TRP A 80 -15.99 10.71 14.76
N ASP A 81 -15.59 9.80 15.63
CA ASP A 81 -15.14 10.12 17.00
C ASP A 81 -13.64 9.82 17.09
N PHE A 82 -12.84 10.89 17.16
CA PHE A 82 -11.37 10.81 17.17
C PHE A 82 -10.77 10.71 18.58
N SER A 83 -11.60 10.59 19.63
CA SER A 83 -11.15 10.61 21.03
C SER A 83 -10.10 9.54 21.39
N GLN A 84 -9.99 8.47 20.58
CA GLN A 84 -9.03 7.38 20.79
C GLN A 84 -7.96 7.27 19.70
N SER A 85 -7.93 8.21 18.74
CA SER A 85 -7.08 8.11 17.56
C SER A 85 -5.67 8.68 17.75
N GLY A 86 -5.51 9.66 18.65
CA GLY A 86 -4.26 10.40 18.81
C GLY A 86 -3.90 11.31 17.62
N LEU A 87 -4.82 11.50 16.66
CA LEU A 87 -4.61 12.36 15.50
C LEU A 87 -4.67 13.85 15.89
N SER A 88 -3.87 14.69 15.23
CA SER A 88 -3.93 16.15 15.38
C SER A 88 -5.26 16.71 14.86
N GLU A 89 -5.66 17.91 15.31
CA GLU A 89 -6.90 18.55 14.83
C GLU A 89 -6.88 18.80 13.31
N GLU A 90 -5.70 19.07 12.75
CA GLU A 90 -5.50 19.23 11.31
C GLU A 90 -5.79 17.94 10.54
N VAL A 91 -5.20 16.82 10.96
CA VAL A 91 -5.47 15.51 10.35
C VAL A 91 -6.94 15.10 10.56
N GLN A 92 -7.55 15.43 11.70
CA GLN A 92 -8.98 15.18 11.93
C GLN A 92 -9.87 15.97 10.96
N ALA A 93 -9.55 17.24 10.71
CA ALA A 93 -10.27 18.08 9.75
C ALA A 93 -10.13 17.54 8.33
N ASP A 94 -8.93 17.11 7.96
CA ASP A 94 -8.65 16.48 6.68
C ASP A 94 -9.48 15.20 6.48
N VAL A 95 -9.46 14.30 7.47
CA VAL A 95 -10.26 13.06 7.47
C VAL A 95 -11.76 13.33 7.40
N ALA A 96 -12.25 14.36 8.09
CA ALA A 96 -13.66 14.73 8.06
C ALA A 96 -14.11 15.29 6.71
N SER A 97 -13.19 15.94 5.97
CA SER A 97 -13.46 16.55 4.67
C SER A 97 -13.33 15.59 3.48
N ALA A 98 -12.66 14.45 3.68
CA ALA A 98 -12.39 13.49 2.62
C ALA A 98 -13.67 12.94 1.96
N ALA A 99 -13.59 12.67 0.66
CA ALA A 99 -14.68 12.06 -0.08
C ALA A 99 -14.77 10.56 0.21
N GLY A 100 -15.94 9.97 -0.10
CA GLY A 100 -16.12 8.53 0.00
C GLY A 100 -15.15 7.79 -0.92
N GLY A 101 -14.56 6.70 -0.43
CA GLY A 101 -13.54 5.93 -1.17
C GLY A 101 -12.11 6.48 -1.07
N GLU A 102 -11.90 7.67 -0.51
CA GLU A 102 -10.54 8.22 -0.33
C GLU A 102 -9.86 7.72 0.94
N LEU A 103 -10.62 7.22 1.92
CA LEU A 103 -10.06 6.73 3.19
C LEU A 103 -10.43 5.29 3.47
N ILE A 104 -9.51 4.64 4.17
CA ILE A 104 -9.77 3.45 4.97
C ILE A 104 -9.62 3.85 6.43
N VAL A 105 -10.62 3.51 7.25
CA VAL A 105 -10.65 3.86 8.66
C VAL A 105 -10.65 2.57 9.47
N TYR A 106 -9.75 2.46 10.45
CA TYR A 106 -9.75 1.37 11.41
C TYR A 106 -10.33 1.84 12.73
N GLY A 107 -11.33 1.13 13.24
CA GLY A 107 -12.01 1.52 14.46
C GLY A 107 -13.20 0.62 14.75
N LYS A 108 -14.13 1.11 15.59
CA LYS A 108 -15.29 0.34 16.04
C LYS A 108 -16.51 1.23 16.22
N LEU A 109 -17.69 0.63 16.35
CA LEU A 109 -18.89 1.38 16.66
C LEU A 109 -18.85 1.89 18.11
N GLY A 110 -19.24 3.15 18.30
CA GLY A 110 -19.46 3.73 19.62
C GLY A 110 -20.72 3.17 20.29
N HIS A 111 -20.90 3.53 21.56
CA HIS A 111 -22.14 3.21 22.27
C HIS A 111 -23.34 3.95 21.67
N THR A 112 -24.53 3.33 21.72
CA THR A 112 -25.77 4.01 21.36
C THR A 112 -26.00 5.21 22.27
N GLN A 113 -26.14 6.39 21.69
CA GLN A 113 -26.51 7.61 22.39
C GLN A 113 -28.03 7.62 22.70
N SER A 114 -28.49 8.56 23.52
CA SER A 114 -29.91 8.68 23.90
C SER A 114 -30.86 8.89 22.70
N ASN A 115 -30.35 9.42 21.60
CA ASN A 115 -31.08 9.61 20.34
C ASN A 115 -31.14 8.34 19.47
N GLY A 116 -30.59 7.22 19.92
CA GLY A 116 -30.56 5.95 19.18
C GLY A 116 -29.44 5.83 18.15
N PHE A 117 -28.64 6.87 17.93
CA PHE A 117 -27.54 6.88 16.97
C PHE A 117 -26.19 6.59 17.62
N ARG A 118 -25.18 6.31 16.79
CA ARG A 118 -23.81 5.98 17.19
C ARG A 118 -22.80 6.78 16.37
N SER A 119 -21.64 7.07 16.95
CA SER A 119 -20.46 7.53 16.21
C SER A 119 -19.54 6.36 15.88
N PHE A 120 -18.63 6.53 14.94
CA PHE A 120 -17.56 5.56 14.68
C PHE A 120 -16.30 6.00 15.41
N VAL A 121 -15.83 5.21 16.38
CA VAL A 121 -14.64 5.50 17.18
C VAL A 121 -13.41 5.13 16.38
N VAL A 122 -12.72 6.16 15.88
CA VAL A 122 -11.54 6.04 15.02
C VAL A 122 -10.32 5.68 15.86
N THR A 123 -9.57 4.68 15.41
CA THR A 123 -8.27 4.28 15.98
C THR A 123 -7.13 4.68 15.05
N SER A 124 -7.25 4.40 13.75
CA SER A 124 -6.24 4.75 12.74
C SER A 124 -6.93 5.09 11.41
N VAL A 125 -6.27 5.86 10.56
CA VAL A 125 -6.78 6.25 9.25
C VAL A 125 -5.68 6.09 8.20
N TRP A 126 -6.07 5.72 6.99
CA TRP A 126 -5.21 5.69 5.82
C TRP A 126 -5.90 6.45 4.68
N ARG A 127 -5.12 7.23 3.93
CA ARG A 127 -5.59 8.03 2.81
C ARG A 127 -5.03 7.53 1.48
N GLY A 128 -5.94 7.31 0.53
CA GLY A 128 -5.63 6.86 -0.82
C GLY A 128 -4.89 7.93 -1.63
N MET A 129 -4.12 7.51 -2.63
CA MET A 129 -3.46 8.42 -3.56
C MET A 129 -4.49 9.28 -4.31
N PRO A 130 -4.29 10.62 -4.41
CA PRO A 130 -5.26 11.51 -5.03
C PRO A 130 -5.57 11.17 -6.49
N GLY A 131 -6.84 11.29 -6.86
CA GLY A 131 -7.33 10.98 -8.19
C GLY A 131 -7.30 9.49 -8.55
N VAL A 132 -6.84 8.59 -7.68
CA VAL A 132 -6.81 7.14 -7.92
C VAL A 132 -8.01 6.50 -7.23
N ALA A 133 -8.66 5.54 -7.90
CA ALA A 133 -9.79 4.80 -7.35
C ALA A 133 -9.50 3.29 -7.43
N PHE A 134 -9.90 2.57 -6.40
CA PHE A 134 -9.92 1.11 -6.41
C PHE A 134 -11.20 0.60 -7.08
N ALA A 135 -11.16 -0.60 -7.63
CA ALA A 135 -12.31 -1.29 -8.20
C ALA A 135 -13.09 -2.05 -7.11
N ASP A 136 -14.40 -2.25 -7.31
CA ASP A 136 -15.23 -3.04 -6.39
C ASP A 136 -14.78 -4.50 -6.24
N THR A 137 -14.01 -5.00 -7.21
CA THR A 137 -13.42 -6.36 -7.20
C THR A 137 -12.08 -6.43 -6.48
N ASP A 138 -11.51 -5.31 -6.06
CA ASP A 138 -10.20 -5.29 -5.43
C ASP A 138 -10.26 -5.90 -4.03
N THR A 139 -9.18 -6.59 -3.67
CA THR A 139 -8.95 -7.08 -2.32
C THR A 139 -7.96 -6.17 -1.62
N PHE A 140 -8.20 -5.92 -0.33
CA PHE A 140 -7.33 -5.10 0.49
C PHE A 140 -6.31 -5.96 1.24
N TYR A 141 -5.05 -5.53 1.21
CA TYR A 141 -3.92 -6.23 1.80
C TYR A 141 -3.11 -5.29 2.71
N LYS A 142 -2.52 -5.88 3.74
CA LYS A 142 -1.33 -5.33 4.41
C LYS A 142 -0.12 -6.08 3.89
N VAL A 143 0.95 -5.38 3.52
CA VAL A 143 2.18 -6.00 3.05
C VAL A 143 3.30 -5.78 4.07
N GLU A 144 4.16 -6.78 4.24
CA GLU A 144 5.34 -6.68 5.10
C GLU A 144 6.53 -7.35 4.41
N GLU A 145 7.72 -6.77 4.56
CA GLU A 145 8.95 -7.42 4.10
C GLU A 145 9.27 -8.65 4.97
N LYS A 146 9.79 -9.70 4.35
CA LYS A 146 10.24 -10.94 5.00
C LYS A 146 11.66 -11.25 4.55
N ALA A 147 12.53 -11.51 5.53
CA ALA A 147 13.92 -11.89 5.30
C ALA A 147 14.05 -13.39 4.90
N ILE A 148 13.43 -13.77 3.79
CA ILE A 148 13.49 -15.13 3.24
C ILE A 148 14.77 -15.27 2.41
N ARG A 149 15.50 -16.37 2.60
CA ARG A 149 16.66 -16.75 1.79
C ARG A 149 16.33 -18.05 1.07
N CYS A 150 16.16 -17.99 -0.24
CA CYS A 150 15.94 -19.18 -1.08
C CYS A 150 17.23 -19.58 -1.81
N ILE A 151 17.30 -20.85 -2.20
CA ILE A 151 18.40 -21.40 -3.01
C ILE A 151 18.12 -21.18 -4.50
N THR A 152 16.85 -21.20 -4.90
CA THR A 152 16.39 -21.11 -6.30
C THR A 152 15.39 -19.98 -6.47
N ALA A 153 15.49 -19.25 -7.59
CA ALA A 153 14.53 -18.22 -7.96
C ALA A 153 13.18 -18.84 -8.44
N PRO A 154 12.05 -18.12 -8.29
CA PRO A 154 11.91 -16.76 -7.74
C PRO A 154 11.92 -16.74 -6.21
N CYS A 155 12.60 -15.76 -5.62
CA CYS A 155 12.71 -15.60 -4.16
C CYS A 155 11.65 -14.62 -3.67
N PRO A 156 10.59 -15.07 -2.96
CA PRO A 156 9.68 -14.11 -2.36
C PRO A 156 10.38 -13.38 -1.21
N THR A 157 10.27 -12.07 -1.18
CA THR A 157 10.85 -11.20 -0.14
C THR A 157 9.77 -10.47 0.66
N MET A 158 8.50 -10.69 0.34
CA MET A 158 7.36 -10.00 0.94
C MET A 158 6.23 -10.98 1.27
N GLU A 159 5.37 -10.60 2.21
CA GLU A 159 4.14 -11.30 2.55
C GLU A 159 2.97 -10.31 2.54
N ALA A 160 1.95 -10.59 1.74
CA ALA A 160 0.68 -9.90 1.80
C ALA A 160 -0.29 -10.68 2.68
N THR A 161 -0.84 -10.01 3.69
CA THR A 161 -1.95 -10.52 4.51
C THR A 161 -3.24 -9.85 4.04
N LYS A 162 -4.21 -10.65 3.60
CA LYS A 162 -5.54 -10.15 3.24
C LYS A 162 -6.25 -9.64 4.50
N LEU A 163 -6.70 -8.38 4.48
CA LEU A 163 -7.36 -7.78 5.64
C LEU A 163 -8.62 -8.55 6.02
N HIS A 164 -8.90 -8.63 7.33
CA HIS A 164 -9.97 -9.42 7.97
C HIS A 164 -9.81 -10.94 7.90
N THR A 165 -8.67 -11.43 7.42
CA THR A 165 -8.40 -12.86 7.33
C THR A 165 -7.01 -13.16 7.86
N THR A 166 -6.72 -14.44 8.09
CA THR A 166 -5.36 -14.93 8.33
C THR A 166 -4.68 -15.38 7.03
N GLN A 167 -5.35 -15.23 5.87
CA GLN A 167 -4.82 -15.64 4.58
C GLN A 167 -3.61 -14.78 4.21
N LYS A 168 -2.51 -15.46 3.92
CA LYS A 168 -1.22 -14.87 3.59
C LYS A 168 -0.76 -15.36 2.23
N THR A 169 -0.10 -14.49 1.49
CA THR A 169 0.48 -14.81 0.18
C THR A 169 1.89 -14.25 0.13
N LEU A 170 2.86 -15.11 -0.18
CA LEU A 170 4.22 -14.68 -0.41
C LEU A 170 4.31 -13.98 -1.78
N LEU A 171 5.00 -12.84 -1.80
CA LEU A 171 5.16 -11.98 -2.96
C LEU A 171 6.64 -11.81 -3.29
N ASN A 172 6.91 -11.70 -4.59
CA ASN A 172 8.20 -11.32 -5.14
C ASN A 172 8.30 -9.81 -5.31
N ASP A 173 7.19 -9.18 -5.70
CA ASP A 173 7.14 -7.74 -5.95
C ASP A 173 5.76 -7.12 -5.62
N VAL A 174 5.74 -5.79 -5.51
CA VAL A 174 4.52 -4.98 -5.49
C VAL A 174 4.62 -3.94 -6.60
N ASP A 175 3.71 -4.02 -7.55
CA ASP A 175 3.61 -3.04 -8.64
C ASP A 175 2.66 -1.91 -8.24
N VAL A 176 3.24 -0.74 -7.95
CA VAL A 176 2.51 0.49 -7.58
C VAL A 176 2.28 1.43 -8.77
N SER A 177 2.66 1.05 -9.98
CA SER A 177 2.64 1.94 -11.16
C SER A 177 1.24 2.48 -11.48
N ARG A 178 0.18 1.69 -11.23
CA ARG A 178 -1.21 2.13 -11.44
C ARG A 178 -1.75 3.02 -10.33
N ALA A 179 -1.17 2.94 -9.13
CA ALA A 179 -1.51 3.78 -7.99
C ALA A 179 -0.70 5.09 -7.97
N ALA A 180 0.38 5.18 -8.75
CA ALA A 180 1.22 6.36 -8.85
C ALA A 180 0.82 7.24 -10.05
N ARG A 181 0.53 8.52 -9.78
CA ARG A 181 0.36 9.55 -10.81
C ARG A 181 1.72 9.99 -11.38
N THR A 182 1.69 10.80 -12.44
CA THR A 182 2.91 11.29 -13.08
C THR A 182 3.82 12.00 -12.07
N LEU A 183 5.11 11.66 -12.09
CA LEU A 183 6.15 12.17 -11.18
C LEU A 183 5.97 11.86 -9.68
N VAL A 184 5.05 10.98 -9.31
CA VAL A 184 5.04 10.40 -7.96
C VAL A 184 6.25 9.48 -7.81
N ASP A 185 6.98 9.61 -6.70
CA ASP A 185 8.10 8.74 -6.38
C ASP A 185 7.63 7.32 -6.03
N THR A 186 7.79 6.39 -6.97
CA THR A 186 7.37 4.99 -6.79
C THR A 186 8.22 4.26 -5.75
N ASN A 187 9.47 4.66 -5.53
CA ASN A 187 10.31 4.03 -4.49
C ASN A 187 9.78 4.39 -3.10
N TRP A 188 9.41 5.65 -2.89
CA TRP A 188 8.72 6.07 -1.67
C TRP A 188 7.39 5.33 -1.49
N LEU A 189 6.56 5.24 -2.54
CA LEU A 189 5.26 4.59 -2.43
C LEU A 189 5.39 3.09 -2.12
N THR A 190 6.31 2.38 -2.77
CA THR A 190 6.61 0.97 -2.46
C THR A 190 7.14 0.82 -1.04
N TYR A 191 8.00 1.73 -0.56
CA TYR A 191 8.47 1.70 0.82
C TYR A 191 7.34 1.93 1.84
N ARG A 192 6.35 2.78 1.51
CA ARG A 192 5.16 2.93 2.37
C ARG A 192 4.34 1.66 2.44
N VAL A 193 4.26 0.90 1.36
CA VAL A 193 3.61 -0.42 1.35
C VAL A 193 4.36 -1.43 2.22
N THR A 194 5.69 -1.47 2.18
CA THR A 194 6.46 -2.54 2.85
C THR A 194 6.88 -2.23 4.29
N ASP A 195 7.17 -0.96 4.62
CA ASP A 195 7.67 -0.54 5.94
C ASP A 195 6.79 0.56 6.58
N GLY A 196 6.00 1.30 5.79
CA GLY A 196 5.16 2.42 6.25
C GLY A 196 3.74 2.07 6.66
N GLU A 197 3.43 0.78 6.81
CA GLU A 197 2.09 0.27 7.14
C GLU A 197 0.96 0.72 6.19
N ALA A 198 1.27 1.09 4.95
CA ALA A 198 0.25 1.41 3.97
C ALA A 198 -0.61 0.17 3.64
N LEU A 199 -1.88 0.41 3.32
CA LEU A 199 -2.78 -0.62 2.84
C LEU A 199 -2.83 -0.59 1.32
N VAL A 200 -2.97 -1.75 0.70
CA VAL A 200 -3.02 -1.88 -0.76
C VAL A 200 -4.35 -2.47 -1.17
N ALA A 201 -5.07 -1.79 -2.06
CA ALA A 201 -6.14 -2.42 -2.83
C ALA A 201 -5.57 -2.91 -4.16
N GLY A 202 -5.93 -4.12 -4.56
CA GLY A 202 -5.52 -4.67 -5.85
C GLY A 202 -5.73 -6.18 -5.94
N ALA A 203 -4.94 -6.81 -6.81
CA ALA A 203 -4.97 -8.24 -7.04
C ALA A 203 -3.57 -8.84 -7.11
N VAL A 204 -3.41 -10.06 -6.59
CA VAL A 204 -2.18 -10.84 -6.77
C VAL A 204 -2.21 -11.48 -8.15
N VAL A 205 -1.20 -11.20 -8.97
CA VAL A 205 -1.05 -11.69 -10.34
C VAL A 205 0.27 -12.46 -10.51
N ASN A 206 0.35 -13.23 -11.59
CA ASN A 206 1.60 -13.85 -12.00
C ASN A 206 2.46 -12.82 -12.74
N GLY A 207 3.72 -12.66 -12.33
CA GLY A 207 4.72 -11.79 -12.93
C GLY A 207 5.58 -12.51 -13.97
N ALA A 208 6.86 -12.14 -14.04
CA ALA A 208 7.79 -12.75 -14.98
C ALA A 208 8.14 -14.20 -14.60
N GLN A 209 8.52 -15.00 -15.59
CA GLN A 209 9.11 -16.32 -15.34
C GLN A 209 10.60 -16.14 -15.03
N VAL A 210 11.02 -16.54 -13.83
CA VAL A 210 12.40 -16.40 -13.35
C VAL A 210 12.90 -17.76 -12.87
N GLY A 211 13.86 -18.31 -13.59
CA GLY A 211 14.36 -19.67 -13.35
C GLY A 211 13.28 -20.72 -13.60
N ALA A 212 12.95 -21.49 -12.57
CA ALA A 212 11.98 -22.57 -12.65
C ALA A 212 10.55 -22.17 -12.23
N GLY A 213 10.35 -20.94 -11.72
CA GLY A 213 9.06 -20.49 -11.22
C GLY A 213 8.58 -19.18 -11.86
N THR A 214 7.35 -18.81 -11.54
CA THR A 214 6.76 -17.53 -11.92
C THR A 214 6.64 -16.64 -10.69
N GLU A 215 7.01 -15.37 -10.83
CA GLU A 215 6.87 -14.40 -9.76
C GLU A 215 5.40 -14.19 -9.39
N LYS A 216 5.16 -13.87 -8.11
CA LYS A 216 3.88 -13.37 -7.61
C LYS A 216 4.01 -11.89 -7.33
N VAL A 217 3.19 -11.09 -8.00
CA VAL A 217 3.22 -9.63 -7.90
C VAL A 217 1.88 -9.15 -7.39
N LEU A 218 1.86 -8.28 -6.38
CA LEU A 218 0.65 -7.55 -6.01
C LEU A 218 0.52 -6.33 -6.92
N ALA A 219 -0.40 -6.41 -7.88
CA ALA A 219 -0.71 -5.28 -8.77
C ALA A 219 -1.65 -4.32 -8.03
N ALA A 220 -1.08 -3.26 -7.46
CA ALA A 220 -1.82 -2.27 -6.69
C ALA A 220 -2.64 -1.37 -7.61
N SER A 221 -3.96 -1.34 -7.42
CA SER A 221 -4.85 -0.36 -8.06
C SER A 221 -4.89 0.95 -7.27
N GLN A 222 -4.73 0.88 -5.95
CA GLN A 222 -4.70 2.01 -5.03
C GLN A 222 -3.83 1.67 -3.81
N VAL A 223 -3.10 2.66 -3.31
CA VAL A 223 -2.32 2.57 -2.08
C VAL A 223 -2.84 3.61 -1.09
N PHE A 224 -3.11 3.18 0.13
CA PHE A 224 -3.59 4.03 1.21
C PHE A 224 -2.47 4.23 2.24
N VAL A 225 -1.94 5.45 2.30
CA VAL A 225 -0.87 5.82 3.22
C VAL A 225 -1.44 6.09 4.60
N LYS A 226 -0.82 5.54 5.65
CA LYS A 226 -1.26 5.72 7.04
C LYS A 226 -1.08 7.18 7.47
N LEU A 227 -2.06 7.71 8.21
CA LEU A 227 -2.05 9.07 8.76
C LEU A 227 -1.83 9.09 10.29
N PRO A 228 -1.07 10.06 10.82
CA PRO A 228 -0.16 10.93 10.05
C PRO A 228 0.94 10.08 9.39
N ASP A 229 1.45 10.53 8.23
CA ASP A 229 2.62 9.88 7.64
C ASP A 229 3.80 10.16 8.56
N MET A 230 4.17 9.17 9.37
CA MET A 230 5.31 9.26 10.28
C MET A 230 6.60 9.22 9.47
N THR A 231 6.86 10.28 8.70
CA THR A 231 8.19 10.56 8.18
C THR A 231 9.11 10.62 9.38
N ARG A 232 10.00 9.62 9.50
CA ARG A 232 11.08 9.68 10.48
C ARG A 232 11.76 11.02 10.25
N SER A 233 11.96 11.80 11.32
CA SER A 233 12.68 13.08 11.23
C SER A 233 13.88 12.89 10.34
N CYS A 234 13.92 13.62 9.23
CA CYS A 234 15.07 13.55 8.34
C CYS A 234 16.30 13.84 9.17
N GLY A 235 17.26 12.91 9.15
CA GLY A 235 18.52 13.11 9.82
C GLY A 235 19.18 14.40 9.33
N ARG A 236 20.21 14.88 10.02
CA ARG A 236 21.07 15.94 9.49
C ARG A 236 22.21 15.28 8.75
N PRO A 237 22.11 15.05 7.43
CA PRO A 237 23.19 14.42 6.69
C PRO A 237 24.42 15.34 6.72
N LEU A 238 25.61 14.73 6.70
CA LEU A 238 26.84 15.47 6.49
C LEU A 238 26.87 16.00 5.06
N ILE A 239 26.93 17.32 4.91
CA ILE A 239 26.98 17.97 3.60
C ILE A 239 28.43 17.93 3.10
N PRO A 240 28.71 17.31 1.94
CA PRO A 240 30.06 17.26 1.41
C PRO A 240 30.51 18.65 0.91
N SER A 241 31.81 18.93 1.00
CA SER A 241 32.42 20.08 0.33
C SER A 241 32.67 19.73 -1.14
N CYS A 242 32.15 20.54 -2.05
CA CYS A 242 32.32 20.31 -3.48
C CYS A 242 33.53 21.04 -4.07
N PRO A 243 34.22 20.45 -5.07
CA PRO A 243 35.27 21.14 -5.82
C PRO A 243 34.78 22.44 -6.49
N ALA A 244 35.72 23.32 -6.84
CA ALA A 244 35.41 24.56 -7.54
C ALA A 244 34.62 24.29 -8.84
N GLY A 245 33.50 25.01 -9.03
CA GLY A 245 32.61 24.84 -10.18
C GLY A 245 31.60 23.69 -10.06
N GLN A 246 31.55 23.01 -8.92
CA GLN A 246 30.53 22.00 -8.60
C GLN A 246 29.66 22.47 -7.43
N THR A 247 28.44 21.94 -7.36
CA THR A 247 27.51 22.14 -6.24
C THR A 247 27.07 20.78 -5.68
N VAL A 248 26.58 20.78 -4.45
CA VAL A 248 25.98 19.59 -3.85
C VAL A 248 24.73 19.23 -4.63
N ILE A 249 24.66 17.98 -5.06
CA ILE A 249 23.46 17.41 -5.66
C ILE A 249 22.73 16.57 -4.62
N TRP A 250 21.42 16.57 -4.71
CA TRP A 250 20.54 15.93 -3.75
C TRP A 250 19.72 14.83 -4.43
N ALA A 251 19.39 13.81 -3.64
CA ALA A 251 18.42 12.78 -3.97
C ALA A 251 17.44 12.64 -2.81
N ARG A 252 16.26 12.08 -3.09
CA ARG A 252 15.31 11.71 -2.05
C ARG A 252 15.52 10.26 -1.67
N ASP A 253 15.48 9.98 -0.38
CA ASP A 253 15.40 8.60 0.09
C ASP A 253 13.94 8.12 0.17
N ALA A 254 13.77 6.87 0.60
CA ALA A 254 12.46 6.25 0.74
C ALA A 254 11.55 6.92 1.79
N ASN A 255 12.09 7.80 2.64
CA ASN A 255 11.34 8.62 3.59
C ASN A 255 11.12 10.06 3.10
N ARG A 256 11.31 10.30 1.79
CA ARG A 256 11.18 11.62 1.16
C ARG A 256 12.23 12.63 1.63
N CYS A 257 13.24 12.19 2.38
CA CYS A 257 14.28 13.06 2.94
C CYS A 257 15.31 13.43 1.88
N MET A 258 15.70 14.71 1.88
CA MET A 258 16.76 15.21 1.01
C MET A 258 18.12 14.77 1.53
N MET A 259 18.78 13.88 0.79
CA MET A 259 20.08 13.33 1.11
C MET A 259 21.13 13.80 0.08
N PRO A 260 22.34 14.22 0.51
CA PRO A 260 23.42 14.53 -0.41
C PRO A 260 23.77 13.31 -1.25
N ALA A 261 23.69 13.45 -2.57
CA ALA A 261 24.00 12.42 -3.55
C ALA A 261 25.39 12.62 -4.18
N GLY A 262 26.15 13.62 -3.71
CA GLY A 262 27.50 13.93 -4.16
C GLY A 262 27.63 15.37 -4.67
N CYS A 263 28.55 15.58 -5.60
CA CYS A 263 28.78 16.87 -6.25
C CYS A 263 28.53 16.76 -7.76
N GLY A 264 27.81 17.73 -8.30
CA GLY A 264 27.51 17.85 -9.73
C GLY A 264 28.06 19.16 -10.28
N GLY A 265 28.62 19.11 -11.50
CA GLY A 265 29.05 20.31 -12.23
C GLY A 265 27.91 20.89 -13.06
N GLY A 266 28.03 22.16 -13.45
CA GLY A 266 27.06 22.77 -14.38
C GLY A 266 27.05 22.05 -15.74
N GLY A 267 25.85 21.80 -16.26
CA GLY A 267 25.63 21.23 -17.60
C GLY A 267 24.35 21.76 -18.23
N ALA A 268 24.05 21.28 -19.44
CA ALA A 268 22.80 21.64 -20.11
C ALA A 268 21.62 20.93 -19.42
N CYS A 269 20.69 21.72 -18.89
CA CYS A 269 19.47 21.23 -18.26
C CYS A 269 18.25 21.58 -19.12
N THR A 270 17.21 20.75 -19.07
CA THR A 270 15.90 21.15 -19.58
C THR A 270 15.33 22.26 -18.71
N ALA A 271 14.77 23.30 -19.33
CA ALA A 271 14.09 24.39 -18.63
C ALA A 271 12.59 24.12 -18.40
N GLN A 272 12.13 22.91 -18.73
CA GLN A 272 10.73 22.53 -18.54
C GLN A 272 10.43 22.27 -17.07
N VAL A 273 9.44 23.00 -16.55
CA VAL A 273 8.87 22.78 -15.21
C VAL A 273 7.58 21.98 -15.41
N PRO A 274 7.47 20.75 -14.91
CA PRO A 274 6.25 19.96 -15.02
C PRO A 274 5.17 20.51 -14.08
N THR A 275 3.92 20.13 -14.33
CA THR A 275 2.78 20.36 -13.42
C THR A 275 2.37 19.06 -12.77
N CYS A 276 1.85 19.12 -11.55
CA CYS A 276 1.26 17.98 -10.88
C CYS A 276 -0.26 17.95 -11.08
N ASP A 277 -0.86 16.76 -10.95
CA ASP A 277 -2.30 16.57 -10.94
C ASP A 277 -2.95 17.16 -9.66
N ASP A 278 -4.27 17.34 -9.67
CA ASP A 278 -5.01 17.81 -8.49
C ASP A 278 -4.76 16.90 -7.26
N GLY A 279 -4.55 17.52 -6.10
CA GLY A 279 -4.22 16.83 -4.85
C GLY A 279 -2.72 16.57 -4.65
N TYR A 280 -1.86 17.00 -5.58
CA TYR A 280 -0.41 16.91 -5.46
C TYR A 280 0.28 18.29 -5.49
N GLU A 281 1.41 18.40 -4.79
CA GLU A 281 2.29 19.57 -4.78
C GLU A 281 3.61 19.25 -5.49
N LEU A 282 4.10 20.21 -6.29
CA LEU A 282 5.35 20.09 -7.02
C LEU A 282 6.54 20.37 -6.10
N MET A 283 7.30 19.33 -5.81
CA MET A 283 8.58 19.42 -5.11
C MET A 283 9.72 19.53 -6.12
N SER A 284 10.73 20.36 -5.82
CA SER A 284 11.92 20.48 -6.67
C SER A 284 13.21 20.59 -5.87
N TRP A 285 14.30 20.07 -6.43
CA TRP A 285 15.63 20.13 -5.82
C TRP A 285 16.73 20.06 -6.87
N THR A 286 17.95 20.46 -6.51
CA THR A 286 19.13 20.31 -7.38
C THR A 286 19.63 18.87 -7.32
N GLY A 287 19.62 18.15 -8.44
CA GLY A 287 20.00 16.74 -8.48
C GLY A 287 20.61 16.29 -9.81
N GLY A 288 20.91 15.00 -9.91
CA GLY A 288 21.48 14.39 -11.11
C GLY A 288 22.92 14.84 -11.42
N ARG A 289 23.52 14.25 -12.46
CA ARG A 289 24.94 14.42 -12.80
C ARG A 289 25.35 15.87 -13.10
N PHE A 290 24.42 16.67 -13.62
CA PHE A 290 24.65 18.05 -14.07
C PHE A 290 24.08 19.11 -13.13
N ALA A 291 23.75 18.71 -11.89
CA ALA A 291 23.08 19.59 -10.93
C ALA A 291 21.83 20.28 -11.50
N CYS A 292 21.05 19.52 -12.29
CA CYS A 292 19.81 20.01 -12.87
C CYS A 292 18.68 19.91 -11.85
N THR A 293 17.71 20.82 -11.94
CA THR A 293 16.48 20.73 -11.15
C THR A 293 15.76 19.41 -11.43
N GLN A 294 15.52 18.64 -10.39
CA GLN A 294 14.66 17.45 -10.38
C GLN A 294 13.30 17.84 -9.82
N TYR A 295 12.27 17.08 -10.18
CA TYR A 295 10.90 17.33 -9.79
C TYR A 295 10.23 16.04 -9.30
N ALA A 296 9.33 16.16 -8.33
CA ALA A 296 8.40 15.10 -7.92
C ALA A 296 7.06 15.70 -7.52
N CYS A 297 6.00 14.92 -7.63
CA CYS A 297 4.65 15.28 -7.19
C CYS A 297 4.32 14.55 -5.90
N ASP A 298 4.23 15.30 -4.80
CA ASP A 298 3.93 14.78 -3.47
C ASP A 298 2.44 14.96 -3.16
N PRO A 299 1.73 13.96 -2.63
CA PRO A 299 0.36 14.16 -2.17
C PRO A 299 0.27 15.28 -1.11
N THR A 300 -0.63 16.23 -1.31
CA THR A 300 -0.81 17.41 -0.44
C THR A 300 -1.14 17.06 1.01
N PHE A 301 -1.80 15.93 1.25
CA PHE A 301 -2.14 15.45 2.60
C PHE A 301 -0.93 14.99 3.43
N LEU A 302 0.26 15.00 2.85
CA LEU A 302 1.50 14.59 3.50
C LEU A 302 2.36 15.77 3.97
N ILE A 303 1.89 17.00 3.76
CA ILE A 303 2.64 18.24 3.99
C ILE A 303 2.01 18.89 5.23
N ASP A 304 2.47 18.44 6.40
CA ASP A 304 2.25 19.06 7.70
C ASP A 304 3.50 19.88 8.11
#